data_AF-A0A399SVY3-F1
#
_entry.id   AF-A0A399SVY3-F1
#
_cell.length_a   1.000
_cell.length_b   1.000
_cell.length_c   1.000
_cell.angle_alpha   90.00
_cell.angle_beta   90.00
_cell.angle_gamma   90.00
#
_symmetry.space_group_name_H-M   'P 1'
#
loop_
_entity.id
_entity.type
_entity.pdbx_description
1 polymer ?
#
loop_
_entity_poly.entity_id
_entity_poly.type
_entity_poly.pdbx_seq_one_letter_code
_entity_poly.pdbx_strand_id
1 'polypeptide(L)'
;MKRLLFLTILFTSLIFDTFAKDTNAWKQEKSLEQQYEVFKENLNFWSGNYFMSPTQLDQFHGAMTDTIARLQKEVNNGLSKIDQQKQELVAKQALVNETQQKLDESIRDQNSINVLGARINKNAYSTVMYLFIVGVLVLAGVMYMMFQRSHKITRQTKKEYDELKAEYEEHKKVALDRYTKINMELHKTRLELQKK
;
A
#
# COMPACT_ATOMS: atom_id res chain seq x y z
N MET A 1 3.32 -52.91 95.83
CA MET A 1 4.15 -51.69 95.68
C MET A 1 5.26 -51.81 94.63
N LYS A 2 5.92 -52.97 94.45
CA LYS A 2 6.97 -53.15 93.40
C LYS A 2 6.45 -53.09 91.94
N ARG A 3 5.22 -53.53 91.67
CA ARG A 3 4.59 -53.47 90.32
C ARG A 3 4.11 -52.06 89.92
N LEU A 4 3.76 -51.22 90.91
CA LEU A 4 3.37 -49.82 90.67
C LEU A 4 4.60 -48.94 90.38
N LEU A 5 5.74 -49.19 91.04
CA LEU A 5 7.00 -48.51 90.76
C LEU A 5 7.55 -48.82 89.35
N PHE A 6 7.35 -50.05 88.85
CA PHE A 6 7.72 -50.41 87.47
C PHE A 6 6.84 -49.70 86.43
N LEU A 7 5.55 -49.52 86.71
CA LEU A 7 4.62 -48.84 85.80
C LEU A 7 4.90 -47.32 85.73
N THR A 8 5.27 -46.70 86.85
CA THR A 8 5.64 -45.27 86.89
C THR A 8 6.97 -45.00 86.19
N ILE A 9 7.95 -45.92 86.29
CA ILE A 9 9.24 -45.81 85.57
C ILE A 9 9.03 -45.94 84.05
N LEU A 10 8.13 -46.84 83.61
CA LEU A 10 7.80 -47.01 82.19
C LEU A 10 7.05 -45.79 81.61
N PHE A 11 6.22 -45.13 82.41
CA PHE A 11 5.49 -43.93 81.99
C PHE A 11 6.41 -42.69 81.90
N THR A 12 7.43 -42.59 82.75
CA THR A 12 8.43 -41.50 82.67
C THR A 12 9.43 -41.65 81.52
N SER A 13 9.66 -42.87 81.01
CA SER A 13 10.52 -43.08 79.82
C SER A 13 9.84 -42.74 78.49
N LEU A 14 8.53 -42.50 78.48
CA LEU A 14 7.73 -42.25 77.28
C LEU A 14 7.57 -40.76 76.94
N ILE A 15 8.14 -39.84 77.74
CA ILE A 15 7.94 -38.38 77.58
C ILE A 15 9.25 -37.66 77.19
N PHE A 16 10.31 -38.39 76.84
CA PHE A 16 11.51 -37.78 76.25
C PHE A 16 11.43 -37.78 74.72
N ASP A 17 10.52 -36.97 74.18
CA ASP A 17 10.64 -36.51 72.79
C ASP A 17 11.69 -35.40 72.76
N THR A 18 12.93 -35.76 72.41
CA THR A 18 13.96 -34.78 72.11
C THR A 18 13.60 -34.08 70.80
N PHE A 19 13.10 -32.84 70.86
CA PHE A 19 13.01 -31.97 69.70
C PHE A 19 14.43 -31.62 69.23
N ALA A 20 14.99 -32.43 68.34
CA ALA A 20 16.21 -32.09 67.64
C ALA A 20 15.90 -30.96 66.66
N LYS A 21 16.50 -29.79 66.88
CA LYS A 21 16.40 -28.64 65.97
C LYS A 21 16.99 -29.03 64.61
N ASP A 22 16.18 -29.03 63.55
CA ASP A 22 16.65 -29.34 62.20
C ASP A 22 17.53 -28.20 61.69
N THR A 23 18.84 -28.40 61.82
CA THR A 23 19.88 -27.46 61.39
C THR A 23 19.87 -27.14 59.88
N ASN A 24 19.10 -27.86 59.05
CA ASN A 24 19.01 -27.66 57.61
C ASN A 24 17.65 -27.12 57.13
N ALA A 25 16.73 -26.75 58.03
CA ALA A 25 15.39 -26.25 57.67
C ALA A 25 15.43 -25.06 56.68
N TRP A 26 16.48 -24.24 56.76
CA TRP A 26 16.70 -23.09 55.87
C TRP A 26 16.78 -23.44 54.38
N LYS A 27 17.17 -24.66 53.99
CA LYS A 27 17.28 -25.07 52.58
C LYS A 27 15.93 -25.21 51.88
N GLN A 28 14.83 -25.28 52.62
CA GLN A 28 13.49 -25.45 52.08
C GLN A 28 12.82 -24.10 51.73
N GLU A 29 13.44 -22.99 52.13
CA GLU A 29 12.91 -21.66 51.92
C GLU A 29 13.07 -21.18 50.46
N LYS A 30 12.11 -20.37 50.00
CA LYS A 30 11.97 -19.99 48.59
C LYS A 30 12.88 -18.84 48.16
N SER A 31 13.17 -17.90 49.05
CA SER A 31 14.04 -16.75 48.78
C SER A 31 15.34 -16.82 49.56
N LEU A 32 16.43 -16.28 49.00
CA LEU A 32 17.72 -16.24 49.68
C LEU A 32 17.65 -15.45 51.01
N GLU A 33 16.77 -14.45 51.08
CA GLU A 33 16.50 -13.68 52.30
C GLU A 33 15.84 -14.55 53.38
N GLN A 34 14.83 -15.35 53.02
CA GLN A 34 14.20 -16.30 53.94
C GLN A 34 15.18 -17.41 54.35
N GLN A 35 15.98 -17.91 53.41
CA GLN A 35 17.06 -18.86 53.68
C GLN A 35 18.07 -18.28 54.69
N TYR A 36 18.42 -17.00 54.57
CA TYR A 36 19.33 -16.31 55.49
C TYR A 36 18.75 -16.16 56.90
N GLU A 37 17.49 -15.71 57.02
CA GLU A 37 16.85 -15.53 58.33
C GLU A 37 16.70 -16.87 59.07
N VAL A 38 16.20 -17.91 58.39
CA VAL A 38 16.07 -19.25 58.98
C VAL A 38 17.43 -19.86 59.27
N PHE A 39 18.46 -19.58 58.46
CA PHE A 39 19.82 -20.04 58.74
C PHE A 39 20.37 -19.38 60.01
N LYS A 40 20.20 -18.06 60.16
CA LYS A 40 20.64 -17.27 61.32
C LYS A 40 19.94 -17.70 62.62
N GLU A 41 18.62 -17.93 62.57
CA GLU A 41 17.85 -18.45 63.70
C GLU A 41 18.31 -19.85 64.12
N ASN A 42 18.84 -20.64 63.17
CA ASN A 42 19.31 -21.99 63.41
C ASN A 42 20.75 -22.10 63.93
N LEU A 43 21.51 -21.01 63.98
CA LEU A 43 22.86 -21.00 64.54
C LEU A 43 22.87 -21.14 66.06
N ASN A 44 23.97 -21.68 66.59
CA ASN A 44 24.19 -21.73 68.03
C ASN A 44 24.54 -20.34 68.54
N PHE A 45 23.76 -19.82 69.49
CA PHE A 45 23.97 -18.49 70.09
C PHE A 45 24.46 -18.64 71.52
N TRP A 46 25.64 -18.10 71.82
CA TRP A 46 26.18 -18.09 73.17
C TRP A 46 26.90 -16.77 73.46
N SER A 47 26.57 -16.14 74.59
CA SER A 47 27.24 -14.92 75.08
C SER A 47 27.32 -13.80 74.02
N GLY A 48 26.21 -13.53 73.34
CA GLY A 48 26.14 -12.46 72.33
C GLY A 48 26.78 -12.79 70.97
N ASN A 49 27.36 -13.98 70.81
CA ASN A 49 28.05 -14.40 69.59
C ASN A 49 27.33 -15.57 68.91
N TYR A 50 27.24 -15.52 67.58
CA TYR A 50 26.75 -16.63 66.77
C TYR A 50 27.91 -17.55 66.39
N PHE A 51 27.74 -18.85 66.62
CA PHE A 51 28.69 -19.89 66.28
C PHE A 51 28.19 -20.69 65.08
N MET A 52 29.05 -20.82 64.08
CA MET A 52 28.79 -21.52 62.83
C MET A 52 29.92 -22.51 62.55
N SER A 53 29.59 -23.72 62.10
CA SER A 53 30.61 -24.66 61.63
C SER A 53 31.13 -24.24 60.24
N PRO A 54 32.39 -24.58 59.89
CA PRO A 54 32.89 -24.37 58.53
C PRO A 54 31.97 -24.96 57.45
N THR A 55 31.40 -26.14 57.72
CA THR A 55 30.46 -26.81 56.81
C THR A 55 29.15 -26.03 56.59
N GLN A 56 28.62 -25.36 57.62
CA GLN A 56 27.43 -24.50 57.50
C GLN A 56 27.73 -23.24 56.69
N LEU A 57 28.91 -22.66 56.89
CA LEU A 57 29.38 -21.50 56.13
C LEU A 57 29.55 -21.83 54.64
N ASP A 58 30.22 -22.95 54.33
CA ASP A 58 30.44 -23.40 52.96
C ASP A 58 29.13 -23.71 52.23
N GLN A 59 28.17 -24.33 52.93
CA GLN A 59 26.85 -24.63 52.37
C GLN A 59 26.05 -23.36 52.07
N PHE A 60 26.04 -22.38 52.98
CA PHE A 60 25.36 -21.10 52.75
C PHE A 60 26.04 -20.31 51.62
N HIS A 61 27.38 -20.30 51.58
CA HIS A 61 28.14 -19.70 50.49
C HIS A 61 27.83 -20.35 49.13
N GLY A 62 27.70 -21.68 49.08
CA GLY A 62 27.27 -22.41 47.88
C GLY A 62 25.88 -21.97 47.41
N ALA A 63 24.89 -21.92 48.31
CA ALA A 63 23.53 -21.48 48.00
C ALA A 63 23.45 -20.03 47.49
N MET A 64 24.26 -19.12 48.08
CA MET A 64 24.40 -17.75 47.59
C MET A 64 25.00 -17.70 46.19
N THR A 65 26.09 -18.44 45.96
CA THR A 65 26.79 -18.48 44.67
C THR A 65 25.89 -19.05 43.57
N ASP A 66 25.14 -20.11 43.87
CA ASP A 66 24.17 -20.70 42.94
C ASP A 66 23.05 -19.71 42.59
N THR A 67 22.58 -18.93 43.56
CA THR A 67 21.57 -17.89 43.33
C THR A 67 22.12 -16.79 42.43
N ILE A 68 23.36 -16.32 42.67
CA ILE A 68 24.01 -15.32 41.81
C ILE A 68 24.21 -15.87 40.39
N ALA A 69 24.67 -17.12 40.25
CA ALA A 69 24.85 -17.77 38.96
C ALA A 69 23.51 -17.89 38.20
N ARG A 70 22.42 -18.23 38.89
CA ARG A 70 21.08 -18.27 38.32
C ARG A 70 20.63 -16.89 37.84
N LEU A 71 20.80 -15.85 38.66
CA LEU A 71 20.47 -14.47 38.28
C LEU A 71 21.29 -14.00 37.07
N GLN A 72 22.59 -14.29 37.04
CA GLN A 72 23.44 -13.96 35.90
C GLN A 72 22.98 -14.68 34.62
N LYS A 73 22.56 -15.95 34.73
CA LYS A 73 21.99 -16.70 33.60
C LYS A 73 20.66 -16.10 33.13
N GLU A 74 19.79 -15.69 34.04
CA GLU A 74 18.52 -15.02 33.71
C GLU A 74 18.75 -13.67 33.02
N VAL A 75 19.70 -12.88 33.51
CA VAL A 75 20.11 -11.62 32.88
C VAL A 75 20.64 -11.86 31.48
N ASN A 76 21.55 -12.82 31.29
CA ASN A 76 22.11 -13.16 29.98
C ASN A 76 21.02 -13.66 29.01
N ASN A 77 20.08 -14.48 29.50
CA ASN A 77 18.93 -14.93 28.71
C ASN A 77 18.01 -13.76 28.33
N GLY A 78 17.79 -12.82 29.26
CA GLY A 78 17.03 -11.59 29.01
C GLY A 78 17.68 -10.71 27.95
N LEU A 79 18.99 -10.48 28.04
CA LEU A 79 19.77 -9.73 27.05
C LEU A 79 19.72 -10.40 25.68
N SER A 80 19.85 -11.73 25.61
CA SER A 80 19.73 -12.50 24.37
C SER A 80 18.35 -12.35 23.74
N LYS A 81 17.28 -12.45 24.53
CA LYS A 81 15.90 -12.20 24.06
C LYS A 81 15.70 -10.77 23.56
N ILE A 82 16.27 -9.78 24.24
CA ILE A 82 16.20 -8.37 23.80
C ILE A 82 16.89 -8.20 22.45
N ASP A 83 18.07 -8.81 22.26
CA ASP A 83 18.77 -8.75 20.98
C ASP A 83 17.97 -9.44 19.87
N GLN A 84 17.40 -10.61 20.15
CA GLN A 84 16.50 -11.32 19.22
C GLN A 84 15.29 -10.45 18.83
N GLN A 85 14.62 -9.85 19.80
CA GLN A 85 13.48 -8.96 19.56
C GLN A 85 13.87 -7.72 18.76
N LYS A 86 15.06 -7.15 19.00
CA LYS A 86 15.59 -6.02 18.23
C LYS A 86 15.84 -6.41 16.78
N GLN A 87 16.42 -7.58 16.53
CA GLN A 87 16.62 -8.10 15.17
C GLN A 87 15.29 -8.34 14.46
N GLU A 88 14.29 -8.93 15.15
CA GLU A 88 12.94 -9.10 14.61
C GLU A 88 12.26 -7.76 14.30
N LEU A 89 12.41 -6.75 15.16
CA LEU A 89 11.87 -5.42 14.91
C LEU A 89 12.49 -4.77 13.66
N VAL A 90 13.81 -4.89 13.50
CA VAL A 90 14.50 -4.39 12.29
C VAL A 90 13.99 -5.13 11.05
N ALA A 91 13.86 -6.45 11.11
CA ALA A 91 13.34 -7.25 10.01
C ALA A 91 11.88 -6.90 9.66
N LYS A 92 11.02 -6.72 10.67
CA LYS A 92 9.63 -6.30 10.49
C LYS A 92 9.54 -4.89 9.91
N GLN A 93 10.37 -3.96 10.37
CA GLN A 93 10.40 -2.61 9.82
C GLN A 93 10.85 -2.61 8.35
N ALA A 94 11.85 -3.43 8.01
CA ALA A 94 12.29 -3.61 6.63
C ALA A 94 11.14 -4.16 5.76
N LEU A 95 10.42 -5.18 6.24
CA LEU A 95 9.27 -5.76 5.53
C LEU A 95 8.13 -4.75 5.36
N VAL A 96 7.83 -3.93 6.38
CA VAL A 96 6.83 -2.86 6.29
C VAL A 96 7.22 -1.84 5.23
N ASN A 97 8.49 -1.41 5.22
CA ASN A 97 8.98 -0.47 4.22
C ASN A 97 8.91 -1.05 2.80
N GLU A 98 9.33 -2.30 2.62
CA GLU A 98 9.25 -3.00 1.33
C GLU A 98 7.79 -3.15 0.87
N THR A 99 6.90 -3.51 1.78
CA THR A 99 5.46 -3.67 1.48
C THR A 99 4.84 -2.33 1.09
N GLN A 100 5.19 -1.24 1.76
CA GLN A 100 4.72 0.10 1.41
C GLN A 100 5.24 0.53 0.04
N GLN A 101 6.52 0.27 -0.27
CA GLN A 101 7.08 0.53 -1.60
C GLN A 101 6.34 -0.26 -2.69
N LYS A 102 6.10 -1.56 -2.48
CA LYS A 102 5.32 -2.39 -3.41
C LYS A 102 3.88 -1.91 -3.56
N LEU A 103 3.27 -1.43 -2.48
CA LEU A 103 1.92 -0.85 -2.52
C LEU A 103 1.91 0.43 -3.37
N ASP A 104 2.87 1.34 -3.14
CA ASP A 104 3.00 2.58 -3.89
C ASP A 104 3.31 2.31 -5.37
N GLU A 105 4.17 1.33 -5.67
CA GLU A 105 4.43 0.86 -7.03
C GLU A 105 3.18 0.26 -7.68
N SER A 106 2.43 -0.58 -6.97
CA SER A 106 1.19 -1.17 -7.48
C SER A 106 0.12 -0.10 -7.73
N ILE A 107 0.02 0.91 -6.86
CA ILE A 107 -0.89 2.06 -7.06
C ILE A 107 -0.46 2.85 -8.28
N ARG A 108 0.85 3.10 -8.45
CA ARG A 108 1.39 3.79 -9.62
C ARG A 108 1.13 3.01 -10.90
N ASP A 109 1.34 1.71 -10.89
CA ASP A 109 1.15 0.84 -12.04
C ASP A 109 -0.33 0.72 -12.40
N GLN A 110 -1.22 0.52 -11.41
CA GLN A 110 -2.68 0.49 -11.62
C GLN A 110 -3.23 1.81 -12.18
N ASN A 111 -2.68 2.94 -11.72
CA ASN A 111 -3.06 4.26 -12.19
C ASN A 111 -2.30 4.69 -13.45
N SER A 112 -1.44 3.85 -14.02
CA SER A 112 -0.71 4.15 -15.24
C SER A 112 -1.19 3.30 -16.41
N ILE A 113 -1.20 3.88 -17.60
CA ILE A 113 -1.36 3.17 -18.86
C ILE A 113 -0.08 3.40 -19.64
N ASN A 114 0.48 2.33 -20.20
CA ASN A 114 1.65 2.43 -21.07
C ASN A 114 1.20 2.88 -22.46
N VAL A 115 1.51 4.12 -22.83
CA VAL A 115 1.19 4.70 -24.13
C VAL A 115 2.50 5.08 -24.80
N LEU A 116 2.83 4.42 -25.92
CA LEU A 116 4.08 4.64 -26.68
C LEU A 116 5.37 4.52 -25.84
N GLY A 117 5.38 3.65 -24.84
CA GLY A 117 6.53 3.42 -23.96
C GLY A 117 6.63 4.40 -22.77
N ALA A 118 5.74 5.38 -22.67
CA ALA A 118 5.62 6.27 -21.52
C ALA A 118 4.44 5.86 -20.62
N ARG A 119 4.66 5.81 -19.30
CA ARG A 119 3.59 5.59 -18.31
C ARG A 119 2.85 6.90 -18.08
N ILE A 120 1.62 7.00 -18.57
CA ILE A 120 0.75 8.16 -18.38
C ILE A 120 -0.32 7.82 -17.35
N ASN A 121 -0.65 8.75 -16.46
CA ASN A 121 -1.74 8.59 -15.51
C ASN A 121 -3.08 8.33 -16.25
N LYS A 122 -3.84 7.32 -15.81
CA LYS A 122 -5.09 6.87 -16.43
C LYS A 122 -6.15 7.97 -16.52
N ASN A 123 -6.23 8.84 -15.51
CA ASN A 123 -7.17 9.97 -15.53
C ASN A 123 -6.71 11.01 -16.54
N ALA A 124 -5.42 11.37 -16.52
CA ALA A 124 -4.86 12.32 -17.48
C ALA A 124 -5.05 11.83 -18.93
N TYR A 125 -4.78 10.55 -19.19
CA TYR A 125 -5.01 9.94 -20.50
C TYR A 125 -6.49 10.01 -20.90
N SER A 126 -7.39 9.60 -20.01
CA SER A 126 -8.82 9.59 -20.30
C SER A 126 -9.34 11.00 -20.60
N THR A 127 -8.94 12.01 -19.82
CA THR A 127 -9.31 13.41 -20.05
C THR A 127 -8.79 13.91 -21.40
N VAL A 128 -7.51 13.68 -21.70
CA VAL A 128 -6.91 14.10 -22.99
C VAL A 128 -7.56 13.37 -24.16
N MET A 129 -7.87 12.09 -24.02
CA MET A 129 -8.52 11.30 -25.06
C MET A 129 -9.93 11.82 -25.35
N TYR A 130 -10.74 12.06 -24.33
CA TYR A 130 -12.07 12.65 -24.53
C TYR A 130 -11.99 14.05 -25.14
N LEU A 131 -11.01 14.87 -24.71
CA LEU A 131 -10.79 16.19 -25.30
C LEU A 131 -10.39 16.10 -26.78
N PHE A 132 -9.54 15.14 -27.15
CA PHE A 132 -9.16 14.89 -28.54
C PHE A 132 -10.36 14.45 -29.39
N ILE A 133 -11.17 13.51 -28.88
CA ILE A 133 -12.40 13.05 -29.55
C ILE A 133 -13.35 14.22 -29.79
N VAL A 134 -13.62 15.04 -28.77
CA VAL A 134 -14.48 16.22 -28.90
C VAL A 134 -13.89 17.23 -29.88
N GLY A 135 -12.58 17.46 -29.83
CA GLY A 135 -11.89 18.36 -30.77
C GLY A 135 -12.06 17.93 -32.23
N VAL A 136 -11.86 16.64 -32.51
CA VAL A 136 -12.06 16.08 -33.86
C VAL A 136 -13.53 16.17 -34.30
N LEU A 137 -14.47 15.88 -33.40
CA LEU A 137 -15.90 16.00 -33.70
C LEU A 137 -16.31 17.44 -34.04
N VAL A 138 -15.80 18.43 -33.30
CA VAL A 138 -16.04 19.85 -33.58
C VAL A 138 -15.46 20.22 -34.95
N LEU A 139 -14.21 19.81 -35.23
CA LEU A 139 -13.54 20.10 -36.49
C LEU A 139 -14.27 19.46 -37.68
N ALA A 140 -14.73 18.21 -37.54
CA ALA A 140 -15.55 17.54 -38.53
C ALA A 140 -16.90 18.25 -38.74
N GLY A 141 -17.54 18.72 -37.66
CA GLY A 141 -18.77 19.51 -37.73
C GLY A 141 -18.58 20.83 -38.50
N VAL A 142 -17.48 21.54 -38.25
CA VAL A 142 -17.12 22.77 -38.98
C VAL A 142 -16.88 22.48 -40.45
N MET A 143 -16.10 21.45 -40.77
CA MET A 143 -15.86 21.02 -42.15
C MET A 143 -17.15 20.65 -42.87
N TYR A 144 -18.06 19.93 -42.19
CA TYR A 144 -19.36 19.57 -42.75
C TYR A 144 -20.23 20.79 -43.06
N MET A 145 -20.28 21.77 -42.14
CA MET A 145 -21.01 23.04 -42.37
C MET A 145 -20.42 23.84 -43.53
N MET A 146 -19.09 23.95 -43.61
CA MET A 146 -18.42 24.60 -44.76
C MET A 146 -18.72 23.87 -46.06
N PHE A 147 -18.66 22.54 -46.06
CA PHE A 147 -18.96 21.72 -47.23
C PHE A 147 -20.41 21.94 -47.72
N GLN A 148 -21.39 21.92 -46.82
CA GLN A 148 -22.79 22.16 -47.17
C GLN A 148 -23.01 23.56 -47.76
N ARG A 149 -22.38 24.59 -47.18
CA ARG A 149 -22.44 25.96 -47.70
C ARG A 149 -21.85 26.04 -49.11
N SER A 150 -20.67 25.48 -49.32
CA SER A 150 -20.00 25.45 -50.63
C SER A 150 -20.82 24.67 -51.65
N HIS A 151 -21.39 23.53 -51.26
CA HIS A 151 -22.22 22.72 -52.15
C HIS A 151 -23.48 23.47 -52.61
N LYS A 152 -24.15 24.18 -51.70
CA LYS A 152 -25.32 25.01 -52.04
C LYS A 152 -24.96 26.12 -53.03
N ILE A 153 -23.86 26.83 -52.80
CA ILE A 153 -23.38 27.90 -53.69
C ILE A 153 -23.06 27.33 -55.07
N THR A 154 -22.26 26.26 -55.16
CA THR A 154 -21.90 25.64 -56.44
C THR A 154 -23.12 25.16 -57.21
N ARG A 155 -24.13 24.59 -56.53
CA ARG A 155 -25.38 24.16 -57.17
C ARG A 155 -26.16 25.34 -57.74
N GLN A 156 -26.22 26.46 -57.00
CA GLN A 156 -26.88 27.67 -57.46
C GLN A 156 -26.15 28.29 -58.66
N THR A 157 -24.83 28.46 -58.58
CA THR A 157 -24.03 29.01 -59.69
C THR A 157 -24.12 28.13 -60.93
N LYS A 158 -24.14 26.80 -60.78
CA LYS A 158 -24.35 25.89 -61.92
C LYS A 158 -25.73 26.10 -62.56
N LYS A 159 -26.79 26.25 -61.76
CA LYS A 159 -28.14 26.53 -62.27
C LYS A 159 -28.20 27.87 -63.01
N GLU A 160 -27.65 28.93 -62.43
CA GLU A 160 -27.58 30.26 -63.05
C GLU A 160 -26.76 30.23 -64.34
N TYR A 161 -25.67 29.46 -64.38
CA TYR A 161 -24.87 29.26 -65.58
C TYR A 161 -25.65 28.52 -66.69
N ASP A 162 -26.38 27.46 -66.33
CA ASP A 162 -27.19 26.72 -67.29
C ASP A 162 -28.34 27.57 -67.85
N GLU A 163 -28.98 28.41 -67.02
CA GLU A 163 -29.99 29.39 -67.44
C GLU A 163 -29.41 30.45 -68.38
N LEU A 164 -28.29 31.08 -68.00
CA LEU A 164 -27.61 32.08 -68.83
C LEU A 164 -27.16 31.50 -70.18
N LYS A 165 -26.69 30.25 -70.18
CA LYS A 165 -26.29 29.55 -71.41
C LYS A 165 -27.50 29.31 -72.33
N ALA A 166 -28.64 28.91 -71.77
CA ALA A 166 -29.87 28.73 -72.55
C ALA A 166 -30.33 30.05 -73.18
N GLU A 167 -30.35 31.13 -72.41
CA GLU A 167 -30.69 32.48 -72.91
C GLU A 167 -29.70 32.95 -73.99
N TYR A 168 -28.40 32.70 -73.82
CA TYR A 168 -27.40 33.06 -74.82
C TYR A 168 -27.58 32.28 -76.13
N GLU A 169 -27.86 30.98 -76.04
CA GLU A 169 -28.15 30.16 -77.23
C GLU A 169 -29.42 30.62 -77.94
N GLU A 170 -30.47 30.97 -77.20
CA GLU A 170 -31.70 31.54 -77.74
C GLU A 170 -31.44 32.89 -78.42
N HIS A 171 -30.73 33.81 -77.75
CA HIS A 171 -30.36 35.10 -78.32
C HIS A 171 -29.51 34.94 -79.59
N LYS A 172 -28.57 33.98 -79.61
CA LYS A 172 -27.76 33.66 -80.79
C LYS A 172 -28.63 33.14 -81.95
N LYS A 173 -29.60 32.26 -81.67
CA LYS A 173 -30.56 31.76 -82.69
C LYS A 173 -31.39 32.91 -83.26
N VAL A 174 -31.95 33.76 -82.40
CA VAL A 174 -32.76 34.92 -82.81
C VAL A 174 -31.94 35.94 -83.60
N ALA A 175 -30.70 36.20 -83.20
CA ALA A 175 -29.79 37.07 -83.95
C ALA A 175 -29.50 36.49 -85.35
N LEU A 176 -29.22 35.19 -85.45
CA LEU A 176 -28.93 34.53 -86.72
C LEU A 176 -30.15 34.52 -87.66
N ASP A 177 -31.35 34.29 -87.12
CA ASP A 177 -32.60 34.40 -87.88
C ASP A 177 -32.82 35.84 -88.38
N ARG A 178 -32.58 36.86 -87.55
CA ARG A 178 -32.62 38.27 -87.96
C ARG A 178 -31.62 38.58 -89.08
N TYR A 179 -30.36 38.15 -88.95
CA TYR A 179 -29.36 38.33 -90.01
C TYR A 179 -29.75 37.63 -91.31
N THR A 180 -30.30 36.42 -91.21
CA THR A 180 -30.75 35.65 -92.38
C THR A 180 -31.91 36.36 -93.08
N LYS A 181 -32.89 36.87 -92.34
CA LYS A 181 -34.00 37.66 -92.87
C LYS A 181 -33.52 38.94 -93.55
N ILE A 182 -32.65 39.72 -92.90
CA ILE A 182 -32.07 40.94 -93.48
C ILE A 182 -31.32 40.62 -94.77
N ASN A 183 -30.51 39.55 -94.80
CA ASN A 183 -29.80 39.15 -96.03
C ASN A 183 -30.76 38.71 -97.14
N MET A 184 -31.83 37.99 -96.81
CA MET A 184 -32.85 37.60 -97.78
C MET A 184 -33.59 38.82 -98.36
N GLU A 185 -33.96 39.79 -97.53
CA GLU A 185 -34.55 41.06 -97.96
C GLU A 185 -33.59 41.83 -98.86
N LEU A 186 -32.32 41.99 -98.44
CA LEU A 186 -31.29 42.69 -99.21
C LEU A 186 -31.02 42.01 -100.56
N HIS A 187 -31.04 40.67 -100.62
CA HIS A 187 -30.93 39.93 -101.86
C HIS A 187 -32.13 40.16 -102.78
N LYS A 188 -33.36 40.11 -102.25
CA LYS A 188 -34.59 40.43 -103.01
C LYS A 188 -34.55 41.84 -103.60
N THR A 189 -34.22 42.85 -102.79
CA THR A 189 -34.12 44.24 -103.25
C THR A 189 -33.06 44.41 -104.35
N ARG A 190 -31.91 43.72 -104.24
CA ARG A 190 -30.90 43.73 -105.32
C ARG A 190 -31.40 43.12 -106.62
N LEU A 191 -32.13 42.00 -106.56
CA LEU A 191 -32.70 41.36 -107.75
C LEU A 191 -33.79 42.23 -108.40
N GLU A 192 -34.60 42.93 -107.62
CA GLU A 192 -35.60 43.86 -108.12
C GLU A 192 -34.96 45.07 -108.81
N LEU A 193 -33.84 45.59 -108.29
CA LEU A 193 -33.08 46.68 -108.92
C LEU A 193 -32.39 46.26 -110.22
N GLN A 194 -32.04 44.99 -110.40
CA GLN A 194 -31.43 44.46 -111.64
C GLN A 194 -32.45 44.15 -112.75
N LYS A 195 -33.76 44.14 -112.44
CA LYS A 195 -34.84 43.91 -113.42
C LYS A 195 -35.45 45.18 -114.01
N LYS A 196 -34.98 46.36 -113.59
CA LYS A 196 -35.26 47.66 -114.21
C LYS A 196 -34.10 48.05 -115.13
#